data_AF-A0A139WHW9-F1
#
_entry.id   AF-A0A139WHW9-F1
#
_cell.length_a   1.000
_cell.length_b   1.000
_cell.length_c   1.000
_cell.angle_alpha   90.00
_cell.angle_beta   90.00
_cell.angle_gamma   90.00
#
_symmetry.space_group_name_H-M   'P 1'
#
loop_
_entity.id
_entity.type
_entity.pdbx_description
1 polymer ?
#
loop_
_entity_poly.entity_id
_entity_poly.type
_entity_poly.pdbx_seq_one_letter_code
_entity_poly.pdbx_strand_id
1 'polypeptide(L)'
;MVDEFAKYSKLQRRINVIDRELEQIKGDKPTNSFVVQLGFTYGVKLVFALLLILLSLYYRYTPVLYLGDKISLTPFTNFICYPNDANYVSFYFWAMCCVTVARLI
;
A
#
# COMPACT_ATOMS: atom_id res chain seq x y z
N MET A 1 0.51 2.27 62.41
CA MET A 1 -0.12 3.02 61.29
C MET A 1 0.91 3.78 60.45
N VAL A 2 1.83 4.56 61.03
CA VAL A 2 2.84 5.33 60.29
C VAL A 2 3.94 4.46 59.64
N ASP A 3 4.42 3.42 60.33
CA ASP A 3 5.47 2.52 59.80
C ASP A 3 5.01 1.68 58.60
N GLU A 4 3.74 1.26 58.59
CA GLU A 4 3.17 0.56 57.44
C GLU A 4 3.07 1.49 56.24
N PHE A 5 2.67 2.74 56.44
CA PHE A 5 2.59 3.74 55.37
C PHE A 5 3.97 4.04 54.74
N ALA A 6 5.02 4.09 55.57
CA ALA A 6 6.40 4.22 55.09
C ALA A 6 6.85 2.99 54.26
N LYS A 7 6.39 1.79 54.61
CA LYS A 7 6.68 0.56 53.86
C LYS A 7 5.93 0.52 52.53
N TYR A 8 4.65 0.86 52.52
CA TYR A 8 3.83 0.94 51.31
C TYR A 8 4.31 2.01 50.34
N SER A 9 4.67 3.20 50.83
CA SER A 9 5.21 4.28 49.98
C SER A 9 6.55 3.94 49.34
N LYS A 10 7.45 3.22 50.04
CA LYS A 10 8.69 2.69 49.45
C LYS A 10 8.41 1.65 48.37
N LEU A 11 7.43 0.78 48.59
CA LEU A 11 7.02 -0.24 47.62
C LEU A 11 6.42 0.43 46.37
N GLN A 12 5.53 1.40 46.55
CA GLN A 12 4.92 2.15 45.47
C GLN A 12 5.94 2.94 44.65
N ARG A 13 6.97 3.52 45.29
CA ARG A 13 8.09 4.14 44.55
C ARG A 13 8.85 3.15 43.69
N ARG A 14 9.11 1.93 44.18
CA ARG A 14 9.78 0.88 43.39
C ARG A 14 8.93 0.44 42.21
N ILE A 15 7.63 0.23 42.42
CA ILE A 15 6.69 -0.11 41.34
C ILE A 15 6.70 0.99 40.26
N ASN A 16 6.63 2.25 40.67
CA ASN A 16 6.59 3.38 39.75
C ASN A 16 7.91 3.56 38.96
N VAL A 17 9.06 3.20 39.54
CA VAL A 17 10.34 3.17 38.82
C VAL A 17 10.33 2.06 37.75
N ILE A 18 9.88 0.86 38.12
CA ILE A 18 9.80 -0.28 37.19
C ILE A 18 8.81 0.00 36.05
N ASP A 19 7.66 0.60 36.34
CA ASP A 19 6.68 1.01 35.32
C ASP A 19 7.26 2.04 34.35
N ARG A 20 8.03 3.02 34.84
CA ARG A 20 8.72 3.99 33.97
C ARG A 20 9.77 3.35 33.08
N GLU A 21 10.55 2.41 33.61
CA GLU A 21 11.52 1.65 32.81
C GLU A 21 10.81 0.80 31.74
N LEU A 22 9.68 0.17 32.09
CA LEU A 22 8.85 -0.57 31.15
C LEU A 22 8.23 0.34 30.08
N GLU A 23 7.73 1.52 30.44
CA GLU A 23 7.21 2.51 29.50
C GLU A 23 8.28 3.01 28.53
N GLN A 24 9.51 3.29 29.01
CA GLN A 24 10.63 3.64 28.13
C GLN A 24 10.95 2.52 27.15
N ILE A 25 11.06 1.28 27.63
CA ILE A 25 11.33 0.11 26.78
C ILE A 25 10.18 -0.13 25.79
N LYS A 26 8.93 0.14 26.18
CA LYS A 26 7.75 -0.02 25.33
C LYS A 26 7.63 1.12 24.31
N GLY A 27 8.06 2.32 24.65
CA GLY A 27 8.15 3.49 23.77
C GLY A 27 9.17 3.34 22.64
N ASP A 28 10.26 2.60 22.88
CA ASP A 28 11.31 2.33 21.87
C ASP A 28 11.00 1.13 20.95
N LYS A 29 10.04 0.28 21.32
CA LYS A 29 9.69 -0.95 20.57
C LYS A 29 8.79 -0.82 19.32
N PRO A 30 8.02 0.25 19.05
CA PRO A 30 7.13 0.26 17.88
C PRO A 30 7.89 0.47 16.56
N THR A 31 9.10 1.04 16.58
CA THR A 31 9.78 1.48 15.36
C THR A 31 10.25 0.32 14.49
N ASN A 32 10.79 -0.75 15.08
CA ASN A 32 11.38 -1.84 14.28
C ASN A 32 10.30 -2.68 13.56
N SER A 33 9.20 -2.99 14.24
CA SER A 33 8.08 -3.70 13.63
C SER A 33 7.37 -2.83 12.58
N PHE A 34 7.20 -1.54 12.85
CA PHE A 34 6.59 -0.60 11.93
C PHE A 34 7.43 -0.39 10.67
N VAL A 35 8.74 -0.26 10.78
CA VAL A 35 9.66 -0.13 9.65
C VAL A 35 9.68 -1.41 8.80
N VAL A 36 9.64 -2.59 9.42
CA VAL A 36 9.56 -3.87 8.69
C VAL A 36 8.22 -4.01 7.97
N GLN A 37 7.10 -3.70 8.63
CA GLN A 37 5.78 -3.72 7.99
C GLN A 37 5.66 -2.72 6.84
N LEU A 38 6.18 -1.50 7.03
CA LEU A 38 6.26 -0.49 5.97
C LEU A 38 7.13 -0.97 4.81
N GLY A 39 8.35 -1.42 5.11
CA GLY A 39 9.30 -1.91 4.11
C GLY A 39 8.71 -3.05 3.28
N PHE A 40 8.05 -4.00 3.93
CA PHE A 40 7.39 -5.12 3.25
C PHE A 40 6.21 -4.64 2.39
N THR A 41 5.34 -3.79 2.93
CA THR A 41 4.16 -3.27 2.21
C THR A 41 4.57 -2.47 0.98
N TYR A 42 5.55 -1.58 1.11
CA TYR A 42 6.06 -0.79 -0.01
C TYR A 42 6.88 -1.63 -0.98
N GLY A 43 7.66 -2.60 -0.50
CA GLY A 43 8.42 -3.53 -1.32
C GLY A 43 7.51 -4.34 -2.25
N VAL A 44 6.47 -4.96 -1.70
CA VAL A 44 5.49 -5.73 -2.49
C VAL A 44 4.79 -4.83 -3.51
N LYS A 45 4.37 -3.61 -3.12
CA LYS A 45 3.79 -2.63 -4.05
C LYS A 45 4.74 -2.27 -5.21
N LEU A 46 6.03 -2.12 -4.93
CA LEU A 46 7.04 -1.80 -5.93
C LEU A 46 7.22 -2.96 -6.92
N VAL A 47 7.27 -4.20 -6.43
CA VAL A 47 7.34 -5.40 -7.28
C VAL A 47 6.13 -5.49 -8.21
N PHE A 48 4.91 -5.29 -7.69
CA PHE A 48 3.69 -5.28 -8.53
C PHE A 48 3.70 -4.14 -9.56
N ALA A 49 4.17 -2.95 -9.19
CA ALA A 49 4.28 -1.83 -10.11
C ALA A 49 5.29 -2.13 -11.24
N LEU A 50 6.44 -2.69 -10.91
CA LEU A 50 7.44 -3.13 -11.91
C LEU A 50 6.87 -4.19 -12.85
N LEU A 51 6.17 -5.19 -12.30
CA LEU A 51 5.54 -6.23 -13.10
C LEU A 51 4.50 -5.65 -14.07
N LEU A 52 3.65 -4.73 -13.61
CA LEU A 52 2.68 -4.03 -14.46
C LEU A 52 3.36 -3.22 -15.58
N ILE A 53 4.47 -2.54 -15.29
CA ILE A 53 5.24 -1.81 -16.30
C ILE A 53 5.80 -2.78 -17.34
N LEU A 54 6.40 -3.88 -16.91
CA LEU A 54 6.96 -4.90 -17.80
C LEU A 54 5.89 -5.51 -18.70
N LEU A 55 4.72 -5.88 -18.14
CA LEU A 55 3.60 -6.38 -18.93
C LEU A 55 3.08 -5.32 -19.90
N SER A 56 3.01 -4.05 -19.48
CA SER A 56 2.56 -2.96 -20.34
C SER A 56 3.48 -2.71 -21.53
N LEU A 57 4.79 -2.90 -21.36
CA LEU A 57 5.77 -2.80 -22.43
C LEU A 57 5.71 -4.02 -23.36
N TYR A 58 5.57 -5.22 -22.80
CA TYR A 58 5.53 -6.47 -23.57
C TYR A 58 4.26 -6.59 -24.42
N TYR A 59 3.09 -6.34 -23.81
CA TYR A 59 1.77 -6.43 -24.45
C TYR A 59 1.31 -5.11 -25.09
N ARG A 60 2.26 -4.20 -25.39
CA ARG A 60 1.97 -2.86 -25.90
C ARG A 60 1.15 -2.87 -27.19
N TYR A 61 1.38 -3.84 -28.07
CA TYR A 61 0.76 -3.95 -29.40
C TYR A 61 -0.32 -5.04 -29.50
N THR A 62 -0.64 -5.69 -28.39
CA THR A 62 -1.70 -6.71 -28.35
C THR A 62 -2.96 -6.05 -27.78
N PRO A 63 -3.99 -5.84 -28.61
CA PRO A 63 -5.25 -5.26 -28.13
C PRO A 63 -5.97 -6.26 -27.22
N VAL A 64 -6.49 -5.77 -26.08
CA VAL A 64 -7.19 -6.62 -25.09
C VAL A 64 -8.64 -6.83 -25.49
N LEU A 65 -9.29 -5.77 -25.96
CA LEU A 65 -10.70 -5.76 -26.33
C LEU A 65 -10.88 -5.01 -27.64
N TYR A 66 -11.75 -5.54 -28.49
CA TYR A 66 -12.26 -4.88 -29.69
C TYR A 66 -13.73 -4.52 -29.45
N LEU A 67 -14.06 -3.23 -29.50
CA LEU A 67 -15.42 -2.74 -29.22
C LEU A 67 -16.35 -2.76 -30.44
N GLY A 68 -15.83 -3.13 -31.61
CA GLY A 68 -16.59 -3.12 -32.86
C GLY A 68 -16.79 -1.70 -33.42
N ASP A 69 -17.19 -1.62 -34.69
CA ASP A 69 -17.38 -0.33 -35.38
C ASP A 69 -18.61 0.45 -34.91
N LYS A 70 -19.44 -0.15 -34.06
CA LYS A 70 -20.68 0.45 -33.54
C LYS A 70 -20.46 1.35 -32.32
N ILE A 71 -19.37 1.16 -31.58
CA ILE A 71 -19.09 1.90 -30.35
C ILE A 71 -17.84 2.74 -30.59
N SER A 72 -18.03 4.03 -30.83
CA SER A 72 -16.95 4.98 -31.01
C SER A 72 -16.45 5.50 -29.65
N LEU A 73 -15.15 5.42 -29.41
CA LEU A 73 -14.49 5.92 -28.18
C LEU A 73 -14.21 7.43 -28.19
N THR A 74 -14.86 8.17 -29.09
CA THR A 74 -14.66 9.62 -29.26
C THR A 74 -15.21 10.39 -28.06
N PRO A 75 -14.50 11.40 -27.54
CA PRO A 75 -13.28 12.02 -28.08
C PRO A 75 -11.97 11.39 -27.57
N PHE A 76 -12.02 10.49 -26.58
CA PHE A 76 -10.84 9.94 -25.90
C PHE A 76 -10.19 8.75 -26.61
N THR A 77 -10.56 8.48 -27.87
CA THR A 77 -10.02 7.40 -28.70
C THR A 77 -8.50 7.34 -28.63
N ASN A 78 -7.83 8.49 -28.77
CA ASN A 78 -6.37 8.55 -28.74
C ASN A 78 -5.76 8.12 -27.41
N PHE A 79 -6.42 8.34 -26.27
CA PHE A 79 -5.89 7.94 -24.96
C PHE A 79 -6.16 6.47 -24.65
N ILE A 80 -7.34 5.99 -25.03
CA ILE A 80 -7.81 4.61 -24.75
C ILE A 80 -7.16 3.61 -25.71
N CYS A 81 -6.99 4.00 -26.97
CA CYS A 81 -6.53 3.13 -28.04
C CYS A 81 -5.00 3.16 -28.21
N TYR A 82 -4.27 4.18 -27.74
CA TYR A 82 -2.82 4.26 -27.97
C TYR A 82 -2.09 3.03 -27.40
N PRO A 83 -1.29 2.29 -28.20
CA PRO A 83 -0.81 2.58 -29.56
C PRO A 83 -1.53 1.82 -30.71
N ASN A 84 -2.65 1.15 -30.41
CA ASN A 84 -3.45 0.38 -31.35
C ASN A 84 -4.43 1.26 -32.16
N ASP A 85 -5.10 0.63 -33.12
CA ASP A 85 -6.07 1.28 -34.00
C ASP A 85 -7.34 1.74 -33.26
N ALA A 86 -8.19 2.51 -33.94
CA ALA A 86 -9.45 3.00 -33.40
C ALA A 86 -10.37 1.85 -32.95
N ASN A 87 -11.11 2.06 -31.86
CA ASN A 87 -12.05 1.11 -31.24
C ASN A 87 -11.40 -0.13 -30.58
N TYR A 88 -10.07 -0.14 -30.44
CA TYR A 88 -9.36 -1.11 -29.61
C TYR A 88 -9.03 -0.54 -28.24
N VAL A 89 -9.11 -1.38 -27.21
CA VAL A 89 -8.63 -1.01 -25.86
C VAL A 89 -7.21 -1.51 -25.68
N SER A 90 -6.30 -0.57 -25.43
CA SER A 90 -4.92 -0.91 -25.12
C SER A 90 -4.78 -1.59 -23.77
N PHE A 91 -3.81 -2.50 -23.69
CA PHE A 91 -3.45 -3.18 -22.46
C PHE A 91 -3.11 -2.19 -21.33
N TYR A 92 -2.37 -1.12 -21.64
CA TYR A 92 -2.03 -0.07 -20.68
C TYR A 92 -3.27 0.58 -20.05
N PHE A 93 -4.25 0.97 -20.88
CA PHE A 93 -5.47 1.62 -20.41
C PHE A 93 -6.30 0.66 -19.55
N TRP A 94 -6.47 -0.58 -20.01
CA TRP A 94 -7.17 -1.62 -19.26
C TRP A 94 -6.53 -1.89 -17.88
N ALA A 95 -5.21 -2.04 -17.84
CA ALA A 95 -4.47 -2.26 -16.60
C ALA A 95 -4.65 -1.09 -15.61
N MET A 96 -4.61 0.15 -16.11
CA MET A 96 -4.86 1.35 -15.30
C MET A 96 -6.28 1.36 -14.70
N CYS A 97 -7.30 0.99 -15.48
CA CYS A 97 -8.67 0.86 -14.98
C CYS A 97 -8.75 -0.21 -13.88
N CYS A 98 -8.18 -1.39 -14.09
CA CYS A 98 -8.17 -2.47 -13.10
C CYS A 98 -7.49 -2.05 -11.79
N VAL A 99 -6.33 -1.38 -11.86
CA VAL A 99 -5.64 -0.87 -10.66
C VAL A 99 -6.49 0.17 -9.93
N THR A 100 -7.17 1.05 -10.66
CA THR A 100 -8.01 2.09 -10.06
C THR A 100 -9.21 1.49 -9.34
N VAL A 101 -9.89 0.51 -9.96
CA VAL A 101 -11.03 -0.20 -9.36
C VAL A 101 -10.59 -1.03 -8.16
N ALA A 102 -9.48 -1.77 -8.27
CA ALA A 102 -8.94 -2.59 -7.17
C ALA A 102 -8.47 -1.77 -5.96
N ARG A 103 -8.18 -0.47 -6.12
CA ARG A 103 -7.91 0.45 -5.00
C ARG A 103 -9.16 1.07 -4.40
N LEU A 104 -10.26 1.07 -5.14
CA LEU A 104 -11.52 1.68 -4.74
C LEU A 104 -12.39 0.70 -3.93
N ILE A 105 -12.27 -0.60 -4.20
CA ILE A 105 -12.83 -1.71 -3.40
C ILE A 105 -11.99 -1.92 -2.14
#